data_AF-A0A166KHP9-F1
#
_entry.id   AF-A0A166KHP9-F1
#
_cell.length_a   1.000
_cell.length_b   1.000
_cell.length_c   1.000
_cell.angle_alpha   90.00
_cell.angle_beta   90.00
_cell.angle_gamma   90.00
#
_symmetry.space_group_name_H-M   'P 1'
#
loop_
_entity.id
_entity.type
_entity.pdbx_description
1 polymer ?
#
loop_
_entity_poly.entity_id
_entity_poly.type
_entity_poly.pdbx_seq_one_letter_code
_entity_poly.pdbx_strand_id
1 'polypeptide(L)'
;MQEVLNYNQELHNRIAPIVEKLIQGNSLYQVKLNKREMIEMLVELFGQFSPEEMREIHEDDLTDRIDSILILESVSGTLNDLTPEQIEIFDAVVEGRPIK
;
A
#
# COMPACT_ATOMS: atom_id res chain seq x y z
N MET A 1 4.75 27.65 -4.51
CA MET A 1 5.91 26.78 -4.17
C MET A 1 5.96 26.44 -2.68
N GLN A 2 5.92 27.42 -1.77
CA GLN A 2 6.02 27.15 -0.32
C GLN A 2 4.79 26.42 0.28
N GLU A 3 3.57 26.71 -0.20
CA GLU A 3 2.35 26.03 0.25
C GLU A 3 2.29 24.54 -0.16
N VAL A 4 2.75 24.20 -1.36
CA VAL A 4 2.82 22.81 -1.86
C VAL A 4 3.82 21.97 -1.05
N LEU A 5 4.96 22.56 -0.67
CA LEU A 5 5.95 21.91 0.19
C LEU A 5 5.40 21.69 1.60
N ASN A 6 4.62 22.63 2.12
CA ASN A 6 4.00 22.52 3.43
C ASN A 6 2.95 21.38 3.46
N TYR A 7 2.16 21.26 2.40
CA TYR A 7 1.15 20.21 2.30
C TYR A 7 1.75 18.79 2.15
N ASN A 8 2.77 18.62 1.31
CA ASN A 8 3.46 17.32 1.22
C ASN A 8 4.07 16.88 2.55
N GLN A 9 4.60 17.83 3.33
CA GLN A 9 5.11 17.53 4.66
C GLN A 9 4.00 17.14 5.64
N GLU A 10 2.83 17.80 5.59
CA GLU A 10 1.64 17.44 6.37
C GLU A 10 1.19 16.00 6.05
N LEU A 11 1.10 15.65 4.76
CA LEU A 11 0.78 14.30 4.30
C LEU A 11 1.79 13.26 4.78
N HIS A 12 3.08 13.53 4.57
CA HIS A 12 4.14 12.63 5.01
C HIS A 12 4.07 12.37 6.53
N ASN A 13 3.90 13.43 7.33
CA ASN A 13 3.80 13.32 8.79
C ASN A 13 2.60 12.48 9.24
N ARG A 14 1.55 12.45 8.44
CA ARG A 14 0.32 11.70 8.74
C ARG A 14 0.38 10.24 8.25
N ILE A 15 0.98 10.00 7.10
CA ILE A 15 1.06 8.67 6.45
C ILE A 15 2.20 7.83 7.05
N ALA A 16 3.38 8.42 7.27
CA ALA A 16 4.56 7.66 7.67
C ALA A 16 4.38 6.84 8.97
N PRO A 17 3.76 7.38 10.05
CA PRO A 17 3.53 6.61 11.27
C PRO A 17 2.58 5.41 11.08
N ILE A 18 1.57 5.57 10.22
CA ILE A 18 0.60 4.52 9.90
C ILE A 18 1.32 3.38 9.17
N VAL A 19 2.07 3.70 8.11
CA VAL A 19 2.84 2.73 7.34
C VAL A 19 3.86 2.02 8.23
N GLU A 20 4.54 2.75 9.11
CA GLU A 20 5.48 2.16 10.07
C GLU A 20 4.82 1.13 10.98
N LYS A 21 3.67 1.46 11.56
CA LYS A 21 2.93 0.58 12.45
C LYS A 21 2.42 -0.67 11.72
N LEU A 22 1.86 -0.51 10.52
CA LEU A 22 1.33 -1.61 9.72
C LEU A 22 2.44 -2.58 9.28
N ILE A 23 3.57 -2.05 8.77
CA ILE A 23 4.71 -2.89 8.38
C ILE A 23 5.33 -3.59 9.59
N GLN A 24 5.52 -2.89 10.72
CA GLN A 24 6.04 -3.54 11.93
C GLN A 24 5.11 -4.64 12.46
N GLY A 25 3.80 -4.52 12.26
CA GLY A 25 2.80 -5.48 12.70
C GLY A 25 2.61 -6.71 11.81
N ASN A 26 3.13 -6.70 10.57
CA ASN A 26 2.83 -7.74 9.57
C ASN A 26 4.11 -8.29 8.91
N SER A 27 4.41 -9.57 9.17
CA SER A 27 5.60 -10.24 8.64
C SER A 27 5.63 -10.32 7.11
N LEU A 28 4.48 -10.41 6.44
CA LEU A 28 4.41 -10.40 4.97
C LEU A 28 4.91 -9.05 4.44
N TYR A 29 4.47 -7.96 5.04
CA TYR A 29 4.89 -6.61 4.64
C TYR A 29 6.39 -6.41 4.86
N GLN A 30 6.93 -6.88 5.98
CA GLN A 30 8.38 -6.77 6.27
C GLN A 30 9.25 -7.45 5.22
N VAL A 31 8.76 -8.54 4.63
CA VAL A 31 9.48 -9.30 3.61
C VAL A 31 9.28 -8.71 2.22
N LYS A 32 8.06 -8.23 1.90
CA LYS A 32 7.68 -7.86 0.54
C LYS A 32 7.76 -6.36 0.23
N LEU A 33 7.66 -5.50 1.23
CA LEU A 33 7.51 -4.06 1.02
C LEU A 33 8.75 -3.28 1.47
N ASN A 34 9.20 -2.35 0.63
CA ASN A 34 10.13 -1.32 1.06
C ASN A 34 9.34 -0.18 1.71
N LYS A 35 9.48 -0.03 3.02
CA LYS A 35 8.79 1.01 3.79
C LYS A 35 8.90 2.42 3.18
N ARG A 36 10.10 2.80 2.73
CA ARG A 36 10.32 4.16 2.21
C ARG A 36 9.56 4.38 0.90
N GLU A 37 9.65 3.42 -0.01
CA GLU A 37 8.92 3.45 -1.28
C GLU A 37 7.41 3.48 -1.06
N MET A 38 6.89 2.73 -0.09
CA MET A 38 5.47 2.76 0.26
C MET A 38 5.04 4.13 0.78
N ILE A 39 5.83 4.76 1.66
CA ILE A 39 5.52 6.11 2.15
C ILE A 39 5.52 7.12 1.00
N GLU A 40 6.54 7.11 0.14
CA GLU A 40 6.64 8.02 -1.01
C GLU A 40 5.46 7.85 -1.98
N MET A 41 5.14 6.60 -2.35
CA MET A 41 4.01 6.27 -3.23
C MET A 41 2.66 6.69 -2.63
N LEU A 42 2.44 6.46 -1.33
CA LEU A 42 1.20 6.86 -0.67
C LEU A 42 1.10 8.38 -0.52
N VAL A 43 2.20 9.08 -0.24
CA VAL A 43 2.22 10.56 -0.22
C VAL A 43 1.86 11.12 -1.59
N GLU A 44 2.38 10.54 -2.67
CA GLU A 44 2.03 10.94 -4.04
C GLU A 44 0.56 10.67 -4.37
N LEU A 45 0.07 9.48 -3.99
CA LEU A 45 -1.32 9.07 -4.22
C LEU A 45 -2.32 9.94 -3.47
N PHE A 46 -2.11 10.14 -2.18
CA PHE A 46 -2.97 10.99 -1.35
C PHE A 46 -2.75 12.49 -1.61
N GLY A 47 -1.61 12.86 -2.20
CA GLY A 47 -1.32 14.22 -2.66
C GLY A 47 -2.22 14.70 -3.80
N GLN A 48 -2.98 13.80 -4.44
CA GLN A 48 -3.97 14.15 -5.46
C GLN A 48 -5.24 14.81 -4.86
N PHE A 49 -5.50 14.59 -3.57
CA PHE A 49 -6.60 15.24 -2.87
C PHE A 49 -6.20 16.65 -2.40
N SER A 50 -7.17 17.55 -2.32
CA SER A 50 -6.97 18.85 -1.67
C SER A 50 -6.69 18.69 -0.17
N PRO A 51 -6.02 19.67 0.47
CA PRO A 51 -5.80 19.66 1.91
C PRO A 51 -7.09 19.51 2.73
N GLU A 52 -8.18 20.12 2.27
CA GLU A 52 -9.50 20.03 2.90
C GLU A 52 -10.04 18.60 2.84
N GLU A 53 -10.06 17.98 1.65
CA GLU A 53 -10.51 16.60 1.47
C GLU A 53 -9.68 15.61 2.31
N MET A 54 -8.36 15.79 2.37
CA MET A 54 -7.52 14.93 3.20
C MET A 54 -7.83 15.07 4.68
N ARG A 55 -8.12 16.28 5.18
CA ARG A 55 -8.45 16.52 6.59
C ARG A 55 -9.80 15.92 7.00
N GLU A 56 -10.71 15.72 6.05
CA GLU A 56 -12.00 15.06 6.30
C GLU A 56 -11.87 13.54 6.50
N ILE A 57 -10.82 12.91 5.96
CA ILE A 57 -10.57 11.47 6.16
C ILE A 57 -10.15 11.26 7.61
N HIS A 58 -10.83 10.40 8.36
CA HIS A 58 -10.46 10.08 9.74
C HIS A 58 -9.21 9.18 9.79
N GLU A 59 -8.49 9.17 10.92
CA GLU A 59 -7.26 8.38 11.06
C GLU A 59 -7.48 6.86 10.87
N ASP A 60 -8.59 6.33 11.39
CA ASP A 60 -8.95 4.91 11.22
C ASP A 60 -9.25 4.59 9.75
N ASP A 61 -10.05 5.41 9.07
CA ASP A 61 -10.35 5.25 7.64
C ASP A 61 -9.09 5.36 6.78
N LEU A 62 -8.18 6.29 7.12
CA LEU A 62 -6.91 6.44 6.43
C LEU A 62 -6.03 5.20 6.66
N THR A 63 -6.03 4.66 7.87
CA THR A 63 -5.31 3.43 8.22
C THR A 63 -5.81 2.24 7.41
N ASP A 64 -7.13 2.04 7.34
CA ASP A 64 -7.74 0.94 6.60
C ASP A 64 -7.46 1.04 5.08
N ARG A 65 -7.49 2.26 4.53
CA ARG A 65 -7.14 2.52 3.13
C ARG A 65 -5.67 2.23 2.85
N ILE A 66 -4.77 2.69 3.72
CA ILE A 66 -3.34 2.42 3.59
C ILE A 66 -3.08 0.91 3.68
N ASP A 67 -3.66 0.22 4.67
CA ASP A 67 -3.49 -1.23 4.82
C ASP A 67 -3.96 -1.98 3.57
N SER A 68 -5.13 -1.63 3.04
CA SER A 68 -5.65 -2.23 1.79
C SER A 68 -4.68 -2.09 0.60
N ILE A 69 -4.02 -0.93 0.48
CA ILE A 69 -3.01 -0.69 -0.56
C ILE A 69 -1.75 -1.53 -0.29
N LEU A 70 -1.27 -1.58 0.95
CA LEU A 70 -0.09 -2.38 1.31
C LEU A 70 -0.33 -3.89 1.08
N ILE A 71 -1.55 -4.39 1.36
CA ILE A 71 -1.95 -5.77 1.03
C ILE A 71 -1.78 -6.00 -0.46
N LEU A 72 -2.38 -5.13 -1.30
CA LEU A 72 -2.34 -5.29 -2.75
C LEU A 72 -0.90 -5.33 -3.29
N GLU A 73 -0.06 -4.38 -2.86
CA GLU A 73 1.36 -4.34 -3.25
C GLU A 73 2.11 -5.60 -2.79
N SER A 74 1.85 -6.07 -1.56
CA SER A 74 2.54 -7.25 -1.02
C SER A 74 2.14 -8.55 -1.73
N VAL A 75 0.87 -8.68 -2.12
CA VAL A 75 0.36 -9.82 -2.88
C VAL A 75 0.87 -9.77 -4.32
N SER A 76 0.84 -8.60 -4.97
CA SER A 76 1.39 -8.40 -6.32
C SER A 76 2.88 -8.76 -6.38
N GLY A 77 3.67 -8.28 -5.41
CA GLY A 77 5.07 -8.67 -5.26
C GLY A 77 5.26 -10.17 -5.05
N THR A 78 4.35 -10.83 -4.32
CA THR A 78 4.38 -12.29 -4.14
C THR A 78 4.06 -13.03 -5.45
N LEU A 79 3.10 -12.54 -6.24
CA LEU A 79 2.76 -13.12 -7.54
C LEU A 79 3.92 -12.97 -8.54
N ASN A 80 4.67 -11.86 -8.49
CA ASN A 80 5.86 -11.65 -9.33
C ASN A 80 7.00 -12.63 -9.05
N ASP A 81 7.02 -13.26 -7.87
CA ASP A 81 8.04 -14.25 -7.50
C ASP A 81 7.69 -15.67 -7.97
N LEU A 82 6.50 -15.89 -8.51
CA LEU A 82 6.04 -17.20 -8.96
C LEU A 82 6.63 -17.58 -10.32
N THR A 83 6.95 -18.86 -10.50
CA THR A 83 7.28 -19.40 -11.83
C THR A 83 6.03 -19.44 -12.71
N PRO A 84 6.17 -19.50 -14.05
CA PRO A 84 5.02 -19.63 -14.95
C PRO A 84 4.10 -20.82 -14.61
N GLU A 85 4.69 -21.95 -14.18
CA GLU A 85 3.91 -23.11 -13.74
C GLU A 85 3.10 -22.83 -12.47
N GLN A 86 3.66 -22.07 -11.53
CA GLN A 86 2.97 -21.70 -10.30
C GLN A 86 1.86 -20.67 -10.55
N ILE A 87 2.05 -19.75 -11.51
CA ILE A 87 1.01 -18.80 -11.95
C ILE A 87 -0.16 -19.57 -12.58
N GLU A 88 0.09 -20.54 -13.47
CA GLU A 88 -1.00 -21.33 -14.06
C GLU A 88 -1.81 -22.10 -13.00
N ILE A 89 -1.15 -22.61 -11.95
CA ILE A 89 -1.84 -23.24 -10.82
C ILE A 89 -2.68 -22.22 -10.05
N PHE A 90 -2.12 -21.04 -9.76
CA PHE A 90 -2.85 -19.97 -9.08
C PHE A 90 -4.09 -19.55 -9.88
N ASP A 91 -3.93 -19.27 -11.17
CA ASP A 91 -5.02 -18.86 -12.07
C ASP A 91 -6.08 -19.96 -12.16
N ALA A 92 -5.67 -21.24 -12.28
CA ALA A 92 -6.62 -22.34 -12.29
C ALA A 92 -7.46 -22.40 -11.00
N VAL A 93 -6.85 -22.19 -9.83
CA VAL A 93 -7.57 -22.17 -8.54
C VAL A 93 -8.51 -20.98 -8.45
N VAL A 94 -8.06 -19.79 -8.84
CA VAL A 94 -8.86 -18.55 -8.79
C VAL A 94 -10.05 -18.62 -9.75
N GLU A 95 -9.86 -19.17 -10.94
CA GLU A 95 -10.90 -19.34 -11.95
C GLU A 95 -11.79 -20.58 -11.71
N GLY A 96 -11.45 -21.42 -10.72
CA GLY A 96 -12.17 -22.66 -10.44
C GLY A 96 -11.97 -23.75 -11.49
N ARG A 97 -10.90 -23.69 -12.29
CA ARG A 97 -10.49 -24.73 -13.22
C ARG A 97 -9.82 -25.90 -12.48
N PRO A 98 -9.98 -27.16 -12.94
CA PRO A 98 -9.24 -28.29 -12.38
C PRO A 98 -7.75 -28.16 -12.67
N ILE A 99 -6.94 -28.38 -11.63
CA ILE A 99 -5.47 -28.45 -11.73
C ILE A 99 -5.10 -29.76 -12.44
N LYS A 100 -4.30 -29.68 -13.52
CA LYS A 100 -3.85 -30.84 -14.30
C LYS A 100 -2.54 -31.42 -13.79
#